data_AF-A0A866WKK5-F1
#
_entry.id   AF-A0A866WKK5-F1
#
_cell.length_a   1.000
_cell.length_b   1.000
_cell.length_c   1.000
_cell.angle_alpha   90.00
_cell.angle_beta   90.00
_cell.angle_gamma   90.00
#
_symmetry.space_group_name_H-M   'P 1'
#
loop_
_entity.id
_entity.type
_entity.pdbx_description
1 polymer ?
#
loop_
_entity_poly.entity_id
_entity_poly.type
_entity_poly.pdbx_seq_one_letter_code
_entity_poly.pdbx_strand_id
1 'polypeptide(L)'
;MSASMRISTFGIFAVLPILGLAKDCAVYYDFVGDVVKVGSSMGFAETDPGLNEKRRATASKICTHDIGGHVNSPGGWAPEAGITNGNNPVNRCTICRGARGGTRDYDKAADGITYSIRCGYFGPYLCSAK
;
A
#
# COMPACT_ATOMS: atom_id res chain seq x y z
N MET A 1 -2.27 -61.03 36.80
CA MET A 1 -3.07 -60.21 35.85
C MET A 1 -2.95 -58.76 36.28
N SER A 2 -2.26 -57.92 35.51
CA SER A 2 -2.35 -56.46 35.65
C SER A 2 -1.97 -55.83 34.32
N ALA A 3 -2.80 -54.89 33.86
CA ALA A 3 -2.98 -54.52 32.46
C ALA A 3 -1.98 -53.47 31.97
N SER A 4 -1.57 -53.63 30.70
CA SER A 4 -0.80 -52.66 29.92
C SER A 4 -1.57 -51.35 29.73
N MET A 5 -1.01 -50.23 30.18
CA MET A 5 -1.50 -48.89 29.85
C MET A 5 -0.77 -48.40 28.59
N ARG A 6 -1.41 -48.51 27.43
CA ARG A 6 -0.95 -47.84 26.20
C ARG A 6 -1.43 -46.40 26.24
N ILE A 7 -0.54 -45.47 26.59
CA ILE A 7 -0.78 -44.04 26.39
C ILE A 7 -0.66 -43.77 24.89
N SER A 8 -1.81 -43.80 24.22
CA SER A 8 -1.98 -43.32 22.85
C SER A 8 -1.72 -41.83 22.86
N THR A 9 -0.50 -41.45 22.49
CA THR A 9 -0.10 -40.05 22.35
C THR A 9 -0.77 -39.53 21.08
N PHE A 10 -1.99 -39.03 21.23
CA PHE A 10 -2.66 -38.24 20.20
C PHE A 10 -1.80 -36.99 19.98
N GLY A 11 -1.04 -37.00 18.89
CA GLY A 11 -0.29 -35.85 18.42
C GLY A 11 -1.27 -34.70 18.18
N ILE A 12 -1.24 -33.72 19.07
CA ILE A 12 -1.91 -32.44 18.88
C ILE A 12 -1.20 -31.80 17.67
N PHE A 13 -1.81 -31.91 16.50
CA PHE A 13 -1.50 -31.05 15.37
C PHE A 13 -1.74 -29.62 15.84
N ALA A 14 -0.65 -28.94 16.20
CA ALA A 14 -0.66 -27.51 16.38
C ALA A 14 -1.02 -26.90 15.03
N VAL A 15 -2.31 -26.65 14.83
CA VAL A 15 -2.79 -25.73 13.79
C VAL A 15 -2.27 -24.37 14.23
N LEU A 16 -1.06 -24.04 13.75
CA LEU A 16 -0.58 -22.67 13.75
C LEU A 16 -1.70 -21.86 13.10
N PRO A 17 -2.32 -20.90 13.80
CA PRO A 17 -3.14 -19.94 13.10
C PRO A 17 -2.17 -19.30 12.10
N ILE A 18 -2.44 -19.49 10.81
CA ILE A 18 -1.87 -18.65 9.77
C ILE A 18 -2.44 -17.28 10.11
N LEU A 19 -1.75 -16.56 10.99
CA LEU A 19 -1.85 -15.12 11.12
C LEU A 19 -1.46 -14.65 9.73
N GLY A 20 -2.47 -14.55 8.86
CA GLY A 20 -2.42 -13.72 7.68
C GLY A 20 -2.20 -12.32 8.21
N LEU A 21 -0.94 -11.99 8.49
CA LEU A 21 -0.47 -10.64 8.64
C LEU A 21 -1.05 -9.92 7.44
N ALA A 22 -2.03 -9.05 7.68
CA ALA A 22 -2.63 -8.25 6.64
C ALA A 22 -1.47 -7.52 5.96
N LYS A 23 -1.08 -8.04 4.80
CA LYS A 23 0.06 -7.53 4.06
C LYS A 23 -0.44 -6.26 3.42
N ASP A 24 0.14 -5.13 3.76
CA ASP A 24 -0.19 -3.89 3.10
C ASP A 24 0.77 -3.70 1.93
N CYS A 25 0.39 -2.88 0.96
CA CYS A 25 1.27 -2.48 -0.13
C CYS A 25 1.16 -0.98 -0.35
N ALA A 26 2.25 -0.33 -0.72
CA ALA A 26 2.23 1.04 -1.20
C ALA A 26 2.48 1.05 -2.70
N VAL A 27 1.66 1.82 -3.41
CA VAL A 27 1.82 2.12 -4.84
C VAL A 27 2.45 3.50 -4.95
N TYR A 28 3.72 3.57 -5.29
CA TYR A 28 4.47 4.82 -5.48
C TYR A 28 4.39 5.30 -6.92
N TYR A 29 4.23 6.61 -7.09
CA TYR A 29 4.16 7.28 -8.37
C TYR A 29 4.43 8.77 -8.21
N ASP A 30 4.60 9.49 -9.31
CA ASP A 30 4.96 10.90 -9.27
C ASP A 30 3.80 11.78 -9.75
N PHE A 31 3.64 12.96 -9.15
CA PHE A 31 2.76 14.02 -9.64
C PHE A 31 3.50 14.96 -10.59
N VAL A 32 2.76 15.66 -11.44
CA VAL A 32 3.28 16.74 -12.27
C VAL A 32 2.95 18.07 -11.59
N GLY A 33 3.99 18.85 -11.34
CA GLY A 33 3.88 20.13 -10.68
C GLY A 33 5.24 20.76 -10.47
N ASP A 34 5.21 22.02 -10.06
CA ASP A 34 6.39 22.82 -9.81
C ASP A 34 6.47 23.20 -8.33
N VAL A 35 7.70 23.25 -7.82
CA VAL A 35 7.95 23.83 -6.50
C VAL A 35 7.90 25.34 -6.63
N VAL A 36 6.85 25.95 -6.08
CA VAL A 36 6.58 27.38 -6.16
C VAL A 36 6.81 28.05 -4.81
N LYS A 37 7.29 29.29 -4.83
CA LYS A 37 7.43 30.09 -3.61
C LYS A 37 6.07 30.67 -3.22
N VAL A 38 5.59 30.35 -2.04
CA VAL A 38 4.34 30.87 -1.46
C VAL A 38 4.70 31.72 -0.24
N GLY A 39 4.83 33.04 -0.47
CA GLY A 39 5.30 33.97 0.56
C GLY A 39 6.73 33.68 0.99
N SER A 40 6.93 33.37 2.27
CA SER A 40 8.25 33.01 2.85
C SER A 40 8.54 31.50 2.82
N SER A 41 7.64 30.70 2.24
CA SER A 41 7.69 29.24 2.25
C SER A 41 7.81 28.67 0.83
N MET A 42 8.38 27.48 0.68
CA MET A 42 8.27 26.70 -0.55
C MET A 42 7.03 25.81 -0.47
N GLY A 43 6.23 25.81 -1.53
CA GLY A 43 5.06 24.95 -1.71
C GLY A 43 5.18 24.17 -3.02
N PHE A 44 4.25 23.26 -3.26
CA PHE A 44 4.12 22.55 -4.52
C PHE A 44 2.81 22.94 -5.18
N ALA A 45 2.89 23.44 -6.42
CA ALA A 45 1.73 23.71 -7.24
C ALA A 45 1.63 22.62 -8.31
N GLU A 46 0.51 21.91 -8.31
CA GLU A 46 0.18 20.99 -9.38
C GLU A 46 -0.02 21.76 -10.69
N THR A 47 0.68 21.36 -11.75
CA THR A 47 0.60 22.01 -13.06
C THR A 47 -0.39 21.32 -14.00
N ASP A 48 -0.72 20.06 -13.73
CA ASP A 48 -1.76 19.30 -14.44
C ASP A 48 -2.61 18.48 -13.45
N PRO A 49 -3.63 19.10 -12.83
CA PRO A 49 -4.49 18.41 -11.85
C PRO A 49 -5.27 17.25 -12.48
N GLY A 50 -5.59 17.31 -13.78
CA GLY A 50 -6.29 16.25 -14.48
C GLY A 50 -5.43 14.99 -14.64
N LEU A 51 -4.14 15.17 -14.93
CA LEU A 51 -3.17 14.07 -14.99
C LEU A 51 -2.88 13.50 -13.59
N ASN A 52 -2.73 14.36 -12.58
CA ASN A 52 -2.49 13.91 -11.20
C ASN A 52 -3.68 13.11 -10.65
N GLU A 53 -4.91 13.54 -10.95
CA GLU A 53 -6.11 12.78 -10.58
C GLU A 53 -6.14 11.41 -11.26
N LYS A 54 -5.82 11.34 -12.56
CA LYS A 54 -5.70 10.06 -13.27
C LYS A 54 -4.67 9.15 -12.61
N ARG A 55 -3.49 9.67 -12.27
CA ARG A 55 -2.43 8.88 -11.63
C ARG A 55 -2.86 8.34 -10.27
N ARG A 56 -3.51 9.18 -9.46
CA ARG A 56 -4.08 8.78 -8.17
C ARG A 56 -5.15 7.69 -8.34
N ALA A 57 -6.06 7.87 -9.30
CA ALA A 57 -7.10 6.89 -9.61
C ALA A 57 -6.51 5.56 -10.12
N THR A 58 -5.47 5.60 -10.95
CA THR A 58 -4.76 4.42 -11.43
C THR A 58 -4.06 3.69 -10.27
N ALA A 59 -3.41 4.40 -9.36
CA ALA A 59 -2.83 3.79 -8.16
C ALA A 59 -3.90 3.08 -7.30
N SER A 60 -5.06 3.71 -7.12
CA SER A 60 -6.21 3.07 -6.43
C SER A 60 -6.73 1.84 -7.18
N LYS A 61 -6.78 1.87 -8.51
CA LYS A 61 -7.16 0.70 -9.34
C LYS A 61 -6.15 -0.43 -9.23
N ILE A 62 -4.84 -0.13 -9.21
CA ILE A 62 -3.79 -1.13 -8.97
C ILE A 62 -4.02 -1.78 -7.61
N CYS A 63 -4.32 -1.00 -6.57
CA CYS A 63 -4.64 -1.53 -5.26
C CYS A 63 -5.83 -2.50 -5.29
N THR A 64 -6.97 -2.12 -5.88
CA THR A 64 -8.18 -2.93 -5.83
C THR A 64 -8.15 -4.13 -6.77
N HIS A 65 -7.58 -3.99 -7.97
CA HIS A 65 -7.66 -5.01 -9.02
C HIS A 65 -6.43 -5.91 -9.08
N ASP A 66 -5.22 -5.34 -8.96
CA ASP A 66 -3.98 -6.12 -9.11
C ASP A 66 -3.54 -6.70 -7.76
N ILE A 67 -3.40 -5.82 -6.76
CA ILE A 67 -2.96 -6.18 -5.40
C ILE A 67 -4.09 -6.93 -4.67
N GLY A 68 -5.34 -6.58 -5.00
CA GLY A 68 -6.55 -7.17 -4.43
C GLY A 68 -6.87 -6.70 -3.02
N GLY A 69 -6.33 -5.54 -2.62
CA GLY A 69 -6.63 -4.89 -1.35
C GLY A 69 -7.64 -3.76 -1.52
N HIS A 70 -7.63 -2.82 -0.58
CA HIS A 70 -8.47 -1.62 -0.61
C HIS A 70 -7.70 -0.40 -0.14
N VAL A 71 -8.05 0.78 -0.65
CA VAL A 71 -7.53 2.05 -0.12
C VAL A 71 -8.46 2.51 0.99
N ASN A 72 -7.93 2.82 2.18
CA ASN A 72 -8.77 3.34 3.24
C ASN A 72 -9.27 4.75 2.88
N SER A 73 -10.59 4.87 2.82
CA SER A 73 -11.32 6.11 2.57
C SER A 73 -12.31 6.46 3.69
N PRO A 74 -11.89 6.52 4.98
CA PRO A 74 -12.82 6.84 6.06
C PRO A 74 -13.46 8.22 5.82
N GLY A 75 -14.79 8.25 5.67
CA GLY A 75 -15.57 9.47 5.49
C GLY A 75 -15.69 9.99 4.05
N GLY A 76 -15.39 9.18 3.03
CA GLY A 76 -15.56 9.55 1.61
C GLY A 76 -14.41 10.37 1.02
N TRP A 77 -13.47 10.81 1.84
CA TRP A 77 -12.15 11.26 1.43
C TRP A 77 -11.23 10.04 1.38
N ALA A 78 -10.29 9.97 0.44
CA ALA A 78 -9.30 8.90 0.32
C ALA A 78 -7.96 9.33 0.93
N PRO A 79 -7.83 9.46 2.27
CA PRO A 79 -6.62 9.93 2.94
C PRO A 79 -5.41 9.03 2.72
N GLU A 80 -5.62 7.77 2.30
CA GLU A 80 -4.53 6.87 1.92
C GLU A 80 -4.18 6.90 0.44
N ALA A 81 -4.74 7.83 -0.35
CA ALA A 81 -4.37 8.04 -1.74
C ALA A 81 -3.66 9.40 -1.94
N GLY A 82 -2.54 9.40 -2.67
CA GLY A 82 -1.80 10.64 -2.97
C GLY A 82 -1.06 11.25 -1.79
N ILE A 83 -0.67 10.43 -0.81
CA ILE A 83 0.17 10.84 0.31
C ILE A 83 1.53 11.29 -0.24
N THR A 84 2.08 12.39 0.29
CA THR A 84 3.44 12.83 -0.04
C THR A 84 4.46 11.86 0.55
N ASN A 85 5.39 11.37 -0.27
CA ASN A 85 6.43 10.44 0.16
C ASN A 85 7.78 11.14 0.32
N GLY A 86 8.16 11.39 1.57
CA GLY A 86 9.42 12.06 1.92
C GLY A 86 9.40 13.57 1.63
N ASN A 87 10.57 14.14 1.39
CA ASN A 87 10.74 15.59 1.22
C ASN A 87 10.47 16.09 -0.20
N ASN A 88 10.29 15.18 -1.17
CA ASN A 88 9.98 15.55 -2.54
C ASN A 88 8.45 15.60 -2.72
N PRO A 89 7.84 16.78 -2.92
CA PRO A 89 6.39 16.91 -3.06
C PRO A 89 5.83 16.28 -4.35
N VAL A 90 6.71 15.96 -5.32
CA VAL A 90 6.39 15.20 -6.53
C VAL A 90 6.09 13.73 -6.19
N ASN A 91 6.84 13.15 -5.27
CA ASN A 91 6.74 11.73 -4.97
C ASN A 91 5.46 11.49 -4.16
N ARG A 92 4.57 10.69 -4.72
CA ARG A 92 3.29 10.32 -4.12
C ARG A 92 3.21 8.83 -3.90
N CYS A 93 2.27 8.46 -3.05
CA CYS A 93 1.99 7.07 -2.78
C CYS A 93 0.52 6.87 -2.37
N THR A 94 0.02 5.68 -2.68
CA THR A 94 -1.28 5.20 -2.26
C THR A 94 -1.08 3.93 -1.44
N ILE A 95 -1.58 3.91 -0.20
CA ILE A 95 -1.52 2.74 0.67
C ILE A 95 -2.71 1.84 0.36
N CYS A 96 -2.41 0.58 0.11
CA CYS A 96 -3.33 -0.50 -0.17
C CYS A 96 -3.33 -1.47 1.01
N ARG A 97 -4.47 -1.55 1.69
CA ARG A 97 -4.66 -2.38 2.88
C ARG A 97 -5.17 -3.77 2.52
N GLY A 98 -4.69 -4.77 3.24
CA GLY A 98 -5.17 -6.15 3.10
C GLY A 98 -4.92 -6.72 1.70
N ALA A 99 -3.70 -6.56 1.18
CA ALA A 99 -3.26 -7.19 -0.05
C ALA A 99 -3.41 -8.72 0.02
N ARG A 100 -3.64 -9.33 -1.15
CA ARG A 100 -3.67 -10.79 -1.26
C ARG A 100 -2.33 -11.38 -0.81
N GLY A 101 -2.37 -12.50 -0.09
CA GLY A 101 -1.19 -13.10 0.57
C GLY A 101 -0.02 -13.47 -0.36
N GLY A 102 -0.25 -13.55 -1.67
CA GLY A 102 0.79 -13.82 -2.68
C GLY A 102 1.38 -12.59 -3.36
N THR A 103 0.85 -11.38 -3.12
CA THR A 103 1.32 -10.18 -3.81
C THR A 103 2.75 -9.86 -3.39
N ARG A 104 3.64 -9.71 -4.37
CA ARG A 104 5.06 -9.37 -4.18
C ARG A 104 5.30 -7.95 -4.63
N ASP A 105 6.53 -7.49 -4.49
CA ASP A 105 6.97 -6.22 -5.04
C ASP A 105 7.09 -6.34 -6.56
N TYR A 106 6.61 -5.34 -7.27
CA TYR A 106 6.71 -5.27 -8.74
C TYR A 106 6.59 -3.82 -9.20
N ASP A 107 6.97 -3.59 -10.45
CA ASP A 107 6.75 -2.31 -11.12
C ASP A 107 5.71 -2.50 -12.22
N LYS A 108 4.85 -1.50 -12.43
CA LYS A 108 3.81 -1.50 -13.46
C LYS A 108 3.83 -0.19 -14.22
N ALA A 109 3.96 -0.27 -15.54
CA ALA A 109 3.84 0.90 -16.41
C ALA A 109 2.35 1.19 -16.72
N ALA A 110 1.91 2.41 -16.48
CA ALA A 110 0.59 2.92 -16.87
C ALA A 110 0.64 4.46 -16.96
N ASP A 111 -0.23 5.07 -17.76
CA ASP A 111 -0.33 6.53 -17.90
C ASP A 111 1.01 7.25 -18.20
N GLY A 112 1.91 6.56 -18.92
CA GLY A 112 3.23 7.08 -19.27
C GLY A 112 4.25 7.15 -18.13
N ILE A 113 3.95 6.57 -16.96
CA ILE A 113 4.88 6.48 -15.83
C ILE A 113 4.99 5.05 -15.30
N THR A 114 5.97 4.82 -14.43
CA THR A 114 6.11 3.57 -13.69
C THR A 114 5.56 3.74 -12.28
N TYR A 115 4.60 2.90 -11.94
CA TYR A 115 4.12 2.71 -10.57
C TYR A 115 4.98 1.64 -9.91
N SER A 116 5.61 1.95 -8.79
CA SER A 116 6.36 0.97 -8.00
C SER A 116 5.50 0.45 -6.88
N ILE A 117 5.31 -0.86 -6.80
CA ILE A 117 4.54 -1.52 -5.75
C ILE A 117 5.53 -2.16 -4.79
N ARG A 118 5.45 -1.76 -3.50
CA ARG A 118 6.20 -2.40 -2.41
C ARG A 118 5.23 -2.87 -1.35
N CYS A 119 5.35 -4.13 -0.96
CA CYS A 119 4.46 -4.74 0.00
C CYS A 119 5.20 -5.07 1.29
N GLY A 120 4.56 -4.74 2.41
CA GLY A 120 5.14 -4.83 3.73
C GLY A 120 4.17 -4.29 4.76
N TYR A 121 4.72 -3.74 5.83
CA TYR A 121 3.94 -3.00 6.81
C TYR A 121 4.03 -1.50 6.53
N PHE A 122 2.89 -0.83 6.47
CA PHE A 122 2.82 0.62 6.30
C PHE A 122 2.03 1.24 7.45
N GLY A 123 2.56 2.31 8.05
CA GLY A 123 1.83 3.06 9.07
C GLY A 123 0.55 3.68 8.49
N PRO A 124 -0.45 4.02 9.33
CA PRO A 124 -1.63 4.76 8.88
C PRO A 124 -1.20 6.10 8.28
N TYR A 125 -1.65 6.39 7.05
CA TYR A 125 -1.36 7.65 6.33
C TYR A 125 0.13 7.95 6.10
N LEU A 126 0.99 6.95 6.23
CA LEU A 126 2.44 7.11 6.13
C LEU A 126 3.00 6.09 5.16
N CYS A 127 3.56 6.60 4.07
CA CYS A 127 4.38 5.79 3.20
C CYS A 127 5.76 5.65 3.84
N SER A 128 6.20 4.40 3.97
CA SER A 128 7.59 4.14 4.29
C SER A 128 8.42 4.48 3.04
N ALA A 129 9.68 4.87 3.19
CA ALA A 129 10.48 5.31 2.05
C ALA A 129 10.55 4.25 0.93
N LYS A 130 10.64 4.73 -0.32
CA LYS A 130 10.57 3.96 -1.57
C LYS A 130 11.66 2.88 -1.69
#